data_AF-A0A8T7CD76-F1
#
_entry.id   AF-A0A8T7CD76-F1
#
_cell.length_a   1.000
_cell.length_b   1.000
_cell.length_c   1.000
_cell.angle_alpha   90.00
_cell.angle_beta   90.00
_cell.angle_gamma   90.00
#
_symmetry.space_group_name_H-M   'P 1'
#
loop_
_entity.id
_entity.type
_entity.pdbx_description
1 polymer ?
#
loop_
_entity_poly.entity_id
_entity_poly.type
_entity_poly.pdbx_seq_one_letter_code
_entity_poly.pdbx_strand_id
1 'polypeptide(L)'
;MFRTMAKRNRQRAFALAIQSSDHLVVEKHYAAAASILERYLHIHPPHASVLRRLGKVRLFQGRPHDAVPLLSRALQMETILSAA
;
A
#
# COMPACT_ATOMS: atom_id res chain seq x y z
N MET A 1 21.59 18.09 -3.85
CA MET A 1 21.13 17.92 -2.45
C MET A 1 19.63 17.58 -2.31
N PHE A 2 18.73 17.99 -3.22
CA PHE A 2 17.28 17.73 -3.10
C PHE A 2 16.82 16.28 -3.32
N ARG A 3 17.51 15.53 -4.19
CA ARG A 3 17.12 14.17 -4.60
C ARG A 3 17.23 13.14 -3.47
N THR A 4 18.13 13.35 -2.50
CA THR A 4 18.34 12.47 -1.35
C THR A 4 17.28 12.67 -0.26
N MET A 5 16.84 13.90 -0.03
CA MET A 5 15.77 14.22 0.93
C MET A 5 14.42 13.64 0.49
N ALA A 6 14.08 13.77 -0.79
CA ALA A 6 12.84 13.20 -1.33
C ALA A 6 12.78 11.67 -1.18
N LYS A 7 13.90 10.98 -1.37
CA LYS A 7 14.00 9.52 -1.18
C LYS A 7 13.84 9.14 0.29
N ARG A 8 14.52 9.84 1.21
CA ARG A 8 14.45 9.59 2.66
C ARG A 8 13.06 9.88 3.23
N ASN A 9 12.41 10.95 2.75
CA ASN A 9 11.04 11.29 3.15
C ASN A 9 10.03 10.22 2.66
N ARG A 10 10.19 9.72 1.43
CA ARG A 10 9.35 8.62 0.91
C ARG A 10 9.51 7.33 1.70
N GLN A 11 10.74 6.98 2.11
CA GLN A 11 10.99 5.78 2.92
C GLN A 11 10.34 5.87 4.31
N ARG A 12 10.43 7.04 4.96
CA ARG A 12 9.75 7.27 6.24
C ARG A 12 8.23 7.24 6.10
N ALA A 13 7.68 7.92 5.08
CA ALA A 13 6.25 7.90 4.81
C ALA A 13 5.73 6.48 4.54
N PHE A 14 6.54 5.65 3.87
CA PHE A 14 6.22 4.24 3.64
C PHE A 14 6.11 3.48 4.96
N ALA A 15 7.15 3.52 5.79
CA ALA A 15 7.16 2.80 7.06
C ALA A 15 5.97 3.19 7.95
N LEU A 16 5.67 4.49 8.04
CA LEU A 16 4.53 5.01 8.79
C LEU A 16 3.19 4.52 8.23
N ALA A 17 2.98 4.62 6.91
CA ALA A 17 1.73 4.19 6.28
C ALA A 17 1.45 2.70 6.52
N ILE A 18 2.49 1.87 6.45
CA ILE A 18 2.40 0.42 6.68
C ILE A 18 2.10 0.13 8.15
N GLN A 19 2.86 0.72 9.08
CA GLN A 19 2.66 0.49 10.52
C GLN A 19 1.27 0.94 10.98
N SER A 20 0.84 2.14 10.58
CA SER A 20 -0.48 2.65 10.93
C SER A 20 -1.59 1.81 10.31
N SER A 21 -1.47 1.43 9.04
CA SER A 21 -2.46 0.55 8.40
C SER A 21 -2.56 -0.81 9.09
N ASP A 22 -1.43 -1.42 9.47
CA ASP A 22 -1.43 -2.75 10.09
C ASP A 22 -2.08 -2.72 11.47
N HIS A 23 -1.78 -1.67 12.25
CA HIS A 23 -2.44 -1.46 13.54
C HIS A 23 -3.95 -1.31 13.37
N LEU A 24 -4.40 -0.47 12.44
CA LEU A 24 -5.82 -0.27 12.17
C LEU A 24 -6.53 -1.53 11.67
N VAL A 25 -5.83 -2.40 10.92
CA VAL A 25 -6.38 -3.70 10.52
C VAL A 25 -6.60 -4.62 11.72
N VAL A 26 -5.65 -4.66 12.67
CA VAL A 26 -5.78 -5.44 13.91
C VAL A 26 -6.98 -4.94 14.73
N GLU A 27 -7.18 -3.63 14.80
CA GLU A 27 -8.33 -3.00 15.46
C GLU A 27 -9.63 -3.08 14.65
N LYS A 28 -9.60 -3.68 13.44
CA LYS A 28 -10.73 -3.77 12.50
C LYS A 28 -11.24 -2.43 11.96
N HIS A 29 -10.46 -1.36 12.10
CA HIS A 29 -10.68 -0.05 11.50
C HIS A 29 -10.32 -0.03 10.01
N TYR A 30 -10.96 -0.89 9.21
CA TYR A 30 -10.58 -1.10 7.81
C TYR A 30 -10.75 0.14 6.94
N ALA A 31 -11.74 1.00 7.21
CA ALA A 31 -11.93 2.25 6.47
C ALA A 31 -10.76 3.22 6.66
N ALA A 32 -10.28 3.37 7.90
CA ALA A 32 -9.12 4.20 8.21
C ALA A 32 -7.83 3.61 7.61
N ALA A 33 -7.66 2.29 7.69
CA ALA A 33 -6.53 1.59 7.08
C ALA A 33 -6.46 1.84 5.55
N ALA A 34 -7.61 1.74 4.86
CA ALA A 34 -7.69 2.02 3.43
C ALA A 34 -7.31 3.48 3.12
N SER A 35 -7.85 4.44 3.88
CA SER A 35 -7.57 5.87 3.68
C SER A 35 -6.08 6.20 3.77
N ILE A 36 -5.36 5.62 4.74
CA ILE A 36 -3.91 5.81 4.88
C ILE A 36 -3.16 5.29 3.65
N LEU A 37 -3.49 4.07 3.20
CA LEU A 37 -2.81 3.44 2.06
C LEU A 37 -3.13 4.14 0.73
N GLU A 38 -4.38 4.60 0.55
CA GLU A 38 -4.79 5.37 -0.63
C GLU A 38 -4.10 6.72 -0.70
N ARG A 39 -4.01 7.42 0.45
CA ARG A 39 -3.26 8.67 0.54
C ARG A 39 -1.78 8.46 0.22
N TYR A 40 -1.18 7.36 0.66
CA TYR A 40 0.20 7.02 0.29
C TYR A 40 0.34 6.86 -1.23
N LEU A 41 -0.54 6.08 -1.87
CA LEU A 41 -0.50 5.83 -3.32
C LEU A 41 -0.81 7.07 -4.16
N HIS A 42 -1.53 8.05 -3.61
CA HIS A 42 -1.78 9.32 -4.28
C HIS A 42 -0.55 10.23 -4.32
N ILE A 43 0.26 10.22 -3.25
CA ILE A 43 1.43 11.09 -3.10
C ILE A 43 2.71 10.44 -3.64
N HIS A 44 2.78 9.11 -3.58
CA HIS A 44 3.98 8.35 -3.91
C HIS A 44 3.75 7.40 -5.08
N PRO A 45 4.80 7.09 -5.86
CA PRO A 45 4.71 6.09 -6.89
C PRO A 45 4.14 4.76 -6.35
N PRO A 46 3.37 4.01 -7.15
CA PRO A 46 2.81 2.74 -6.75
C PRO A 46 3.89 1.80 -6.21
N HIS A 47 3.56 1.08 -5.14
CA HIS A 47 4.46 0.12 -4.51
C HIS A 47 3.71 -1.20 -4.28
N ALA A 48 4.28 -2.32 -4.73
CA ALA A 48 3.63 -3.64 -4.66
C ALA A 48 3.10 -3.99 -3.26
N SER A 49 3.95 -3.82 -2.22
CA SER A 49 3.56 -4.01 -0.82
C SER A 49 2.34 -3.16 -0.38
N VAL A 50 2.24 -1.90 -0.80
CA VAL A 50 1.11 -1.02 -0.44
C VAL A 50 -0.16 -1.45 -1.18
N LEU A 51 -0.04 -1.76 -2.48
CA LEU A 51 -1.15 -2.28 -3.28
C LEU A 51 -1.69 -3.59 -2.71
N ARG A 52 -0.79 -4.51 -2.32
CA ARG A 52 -1.16 -5.78 -1.67
C ARG A 52 -1.91 -5.56 -0.37
N ARG A 53 -1.42 -4.65 0.49
CA ARG A 53 -2.07 -4.34 1.76
C ARG A 53 -3.44 -3.68 1.55
N LEU A 54 -3.56 -2.75 0.60
CA LEU A 54 -4.86 -2.13 0.28
C LEU A 54 -5.83 -3.19 -0.26
N GLY A 55 -5.36 -4.10 -1.11
CA GLY A 55 -6.15 -5.26 -1.56
C GLY A 55 -6.66 -6.10 -0.40
N LYS A 56 -5.80 -6.47 0.56
CA LYS A 56 -6.22 -7.18 1.78
C LYS A 56 -7.24 -6.40 2.60
N VAL A 57 -7.06 -5.09 2.75
CA VAL A 57 -8.03 -4.22 3.45
C VAL A 57 -9.38 -4.21 2.73
N ARG A 58 -9.41 -4.16 1.39
CA ARG A 58 -10.64 -4.26 0.60
C ARG A 58 -11.34 -5.61 0.80
N LEU A 59 -10.59 -6.71 0.94
CA LEU A 59 -11.17 -8.01 1.31
C LEU A 59 -11.83 -7.97 2.69
N PHE A 60 -11.17 -7.40 3.69
CA PHE A 60 -11.77 -7.24 5.03
C PHE A 60 -13.02 -6.35 5.06
N GLN A 61 -13.15 -5.43 4.12
CA GLN A 61 -14.33 -4.60 3.94
C GLN A 61 -15.48 -5.31 3.19
N GLY A 62 -15.30 -6.57 2.78
CA GLY A 62 -16.28 -7.27 1.95
C GLY A 62 -16.35 -6.72 0.51
N ARG A 63 -15.25 -6.10 0.03
CA ARG A 63 -15.14 -5.50 -1.31
C ARG A 63 -14.14 -6.28 -2.18
N PRO A 64 -14.39 -7.56 -2.51
CA PRO A 64 -13.44 -8.37 -3.28
C PRO A 64 -13.23 -7.85 -4.70
N HIS A 65 -14.26 -7.29 -5.33
CA HIS A 65 -14.16 -6.70 -6.67
C HIS A 65 -13.13 -5.57 -6.74
N ASP A 66 -12.99 -4.78 -5.68
CA ASP A 66 -11.98 -3.71 -5.60
C ASP A 66 -10.59 -4.24 -5.24
N ALA A 67 -10.52 -5.40 -4.56
CA ALA A 67 -9.25 -6.03 -4.19
C ALA A 67 -8.52 -6.64 -5.39
N VAL A 68 -9.26 -7.24 -6.33
CA VAL A 68 -8.71 -7.92 -7.52
C VAL A 68 -7.72 -7.05 -8.29
N PRO A 69 -8.08 -5.85 -8.80
CA PRO A 69 -7.14 -5.04 -9.58
C PRO A 69 -5.91 -4.61 -8.78
N LEU A 70 -6.04 -4.40 -7.46
CA LEU A 70 -4.94 -4.03 -6.59
C LEU A 70 -3.94 -5.18 -6.42
N LEU A 71 -4.45 -6.39 -6.16
CA LEU A 71 -3.63 -7.60 -5.99
C LEU A 71 -2.99 -8.03 -7.31
N SER A 72 -3.72 -7.95 -8.43
CA SER A 72 -3.16 -8.24 -9.76
C SER A 72 -2.00 -7.31 -10.09
N ARG A 73 -2.13 -6.01 -9.82
CA ARG A 73 -1.05 -5.05 -10.06
C ARG A 73 0.14 -5.27 -9.12
N ALA A 74 -0.10 -5.62 -7.86
CA ALA A 74 0.98 -5.97 -6.94
C ALA A 74 1.78 -7.19 -7.42
N LEU A 75 1.07 -8.24 -7.86
CA LEU A 75 1.69 -9.46 -8.40
C LEU A 75 2.49 -9.18 -9.67
N GLN A 76 1.93 -8.41 -10.62
CA GLN A 76 2.66 -8.03 -11.82
C GLN A 76 3.98 -7.32 -11.48
N MET A 77 3.97 -6.39 -10.52
CA MET A 77 5.18 -5.68 -10.09
C MET A 77 6.21 -6.61 -9.43
N GLU A 78 5.77 -7.60 -8.65
CA GLU A 78 6.67 -8.58 -8.00
C GLU A 78 7.22 -9.61 -8.99
N THR A 79 6.39 -10.11 -9.91
CA THR A 79 6.78 -11.03 -10.98
C THR A 79 7.75 -10.38 -11.96
N ILE A 80 7.54 -9.12 -12.35
CA ILE A 80 8.49 -8.37 -13.19
C ILE A 80 9.84 -8.22 -12.47
N LEU A 81 9.82 -8.09 -11.13
CA LEU A 81 11.04 -7.98 -10.33
C LEU A 81 11.78 -9.31 -10.14
N SER A 82 11.09 -10.45 -10.24
CA SER A 82 11.72 -11.79 -10.09
C SER A 82 12.20 -12.39 -11.42
N ALA A 83 11.84 -11.78 -12.54
CA ALA A 83 12.21 -12.21 -13.89
C ALA A 83 13.40 -11.43 -14.49
N ALA A 84 14.02 -10.55 -13.71
CA ALA A 84 15.21 -9.76 -14.05
C ALA A 84 16.37 -10.08 -13.10
#